data_AF-A0A137P3E1-F1
#
_entry.id   AF-A0A137P3E1-F1
#
_cell.length_a   1.000
_cell.length_b   1.000
_cell.length_c   1.000
_cell.angle_alpha   90.00
_cell.angle_beta   90.00
_cell.angle_gamma   90.00
#
_symmetry.space_group_name_H-M   'P 1'
#
loop_
_entity.id
_entity.type
_entity.pdbx_description
1 polymer ?
#
loop_
_entity_poly.entity_id
_entity_poly.type
_entity_poly.pdbx_seq_one_letter_code
_entity_poly.pdbx_strand_id
1 'polypeptide(L)' 'MACPHVAGLAATVLSQGESASGVDAKLKALATKNAISGFNSATPNALGFNGISA' A
#
# COMPACT_ATOMS: atom_id res chain seq x y z
N MET A 1 -12.83 -8.25 -2.34
CA MET A 1 -11.58 -9.02 -2.18
C MET A 1 -10.29 -8.15 -2.21
N ALA A 2 -10.26 -6.97 -1.59
CA ALA A 2 -9.05 -6.10 -1.55
C ALA A 2 -8.32 -6.11 -0.20
N CYS A 3 -9.09 -6.12 0.91
CA CYS A 3 -8.55 -6.14 2.27
C CYS A 3 -7.48 -7.22 2.54
N PRO A 4 -7.67 -8.51 2.16
CA PRO A 4 -6.65 -9.53 2.45
C PRO A 4 -5.31 -9.29 1.71
N HIS A 5 -5.33 -8.64 0.55
CA HIS A 5 -4.08 -8.27 -0.16
C HIS A 5 -3.29 -7.23 0.62
N VAL A 6 -3.97 -6.19 1.13
CA VAL A 6 -3.34 -5.14 1.93
C VAL A 6 -2.88 -5.70 3.28
N ALA A 7 -3.63 -6.64 3.88
CA ALA A 7 -3.22 -7.32 5.10
C ALA A 7 -1.95 -8.17 4.90
N GLY A 8 -1.85 -8.93 3.80
CA GLY A 8 -0.63 -9.66 3.44
C GLY A 8 0.55 -8.73 3.18
N LEU A 9 0.32 -7.62 2.48
CA LEU A 9 1.33 -6.59 2.23
C LEU A 9 1.84 -5.96 3.54
N ALA A 10 0.93 -5.66 4.47
CA ALA A 10 1.26 -5.18 5.80
C ALA A 10 2.12 -6.20 6.57
N ALA A 11 1.78 -7.49 6.51
CA ALA A 11 2.58 -8.54 7.14
C ALA A 11 4.02 -8.59 6.57
N THR A 12 4.18 -8.43 5.25
CA THR A 12 5.50 -8.33 4.63
C THR A 12 6.29 -7.13 5.16
N VAL A 13 5.67 -5.95 5.23
CA VAL A 13 6.32 -4.74 5.74
C VAL A 13 6.70 -4.86 7.22
N LEU A 14 5.83 -5.45 8.05
CA LEU A 14 6.14 -5.76 9.44
C LEU A 14 7.33 -6.72 9.57
N SER A 15 7.41 -7.74 8.72
CA SER A 15 8.52 -8.70 8.73
C SER A 15 9.88 -8.07 8.38
N GLN A 16 9.87 -6.91 7.70
CA GLN A 16 11.07 -6.14 7.35
C GLN A 16 11.53 -5.19 8.47
N GLY A 17 10.87 -5.22 9.64
CA GLY A 17 11.27 -4.45 10.82
C GLY A 17 10.51 -3.14 11.02
N GLU A 18 9.48 -2.85 10.22
CA GLU A 18 8.63 -1.68 10.47
C GLU A 18 7.72 -1.87 11.68
N SER A 19 7.47 -0.77 12.40
CA SER A 19 6.53 -0.77 13.52
C SER A 19 5.09 -0.78 13.04
N ALA A 20 4.18 -1.37 13.83
CA ALA A 20 2.75 -1.43 13.50
C ALA A 20 2.12 -0.06 13.25
N SER A 21 2.56 0.98 13.96
CA SER A 21 2.12 2.37 13.75
C SER A 21 2.68 2.99 12.46
N GLY A 22 3.82 2.52 11.97
CA GLY A 22 4.46 2.99 10.74
C GLY A 22 3.96 2.32 9.46
N VAL A 23 3.27 1.17 9.56
CA VAL A 23 2.84 0.37 8.40
C VAL A 23 1.97 1.18 7.44
N ASP A 24 0.97 1.91 7.92
CA ASP A 24 0.07 2.67 7.04
C ASP A 24 0.83 3.71 6.19
N ALA A 25 1.72 4.47 6.83
CA ALA A 25 2.56 5.45 6.14
C ALA A 25 3.49 4.79 5.11
N LYS A 26 4.09 3.64 5.47
CA LYS A 26 4.96 2.88 4.58
C LYS A 26 4.22 2.32 3.36
N LEU A 27 3.05 1.72 3.56
CA LEU A 27 2.21 1.20 2.48
C LEU A 27 1.79 2.31 1.52
N LYS A 28 1.41 3.48 2.05
CA LYS A 28 1.11 4.65 1.24
C LYS A 28 2.33 5.19 0.51
N ALA A 29 3.53 5.12 1.09
CA ALA A 29 4.76 5.55 0.42
C ALA A 29 5.14 4.62 -0.74
N LEU A 30 4.97 3.30 -0.57
CA LEU A 30 5.26 2.30 -1.60
C LEU A 30 4.20 2.23 -2.71
N ALA A 31 2.94 2.58 -2.40
CA ALA A 31 1.84 2.44 -3.35
C ALA A 31 2.10 3.10 -4.71
N THR A 32 1.74 2.40 -5.80
CA THR A 32 1.72 2.97 -7.14
C THR A 32 0.68 4.07 -7.20
N LYS A 33 1.12 5.29 -7.56
CA LYS A 33 0.27 6.48 -7.59
C LYS A 33 -0.42 6.63 -8.94
N ASN A 34 -1.66 7.10 -8.91
CA ASN A 34 -2.40 7.51 -10.11
C ASN A 34 -2.63 6.40 -11.15
N ALA A 35 -2.63 5.13 -10.73
CA ALA A 35 -2.85 3.99 -11.61
C ALA A 35 -4.34 3.68 -11.85
N ILE A 36 -5.23 4.20 -11.00
CA ILE A 36 -6.68 3.91 -11.06
C ILE A 36 -7.41 5.10 -11.67
N SER A 37 -8.23 4.88 -12.70
CA SER A 37 -9.09 5.91 -13.29
C SER A 37 -10.47 5.95 -12.62
N GLY A 38 -11.14 7.11 -12.64
CA GLY A 38 -12.53 7.26 -12.19
C GLY A 38 -12.71 7.68 -10.72
N PHE A 39 -11.62 7.91 -9.99
CA PHE A 39 -11.67 8.52 -8.66
C PHE A 39 -11.81 10.03 -8.72
N ASN A 40 -12.54 10.61 -7.76
CA ASN A 40 -12.58 12.05 -7.57
C ASN A 40 -11.31 12.56 -6.87
N SER A 41 -11.11 13.88 -6.84
CA SER A 41 -9.92 14.51 -6.25
C SER A 41 -9.78 14.32 -4.73
N ALA A 42 -10.86 13.98 -4.02
CA ALA A 42 -10.84 13.71 -2.58
C ALA A 42 -10.41 12.28 -2.24
N THR A 43 -10.43 11.36 -3.21
CA THR A 43 -10.13 9.94 -3.00
C THR A 43 -8.66 9.65 -3.29
N PRO A 44 -7.90 9.06 -2.34
CA PRO A 44 -6.51 8.70 -2.58
C PRO A 44 -6.36 7.70 -3.74
N ASN A 45 -5.57 8.07 -4.75
CA ASN A 45 -5.24 7.20 -5.87
C ASN A 45 -3.92 6.45 -5.60
N ALA A 46 -4.03 5.39 -4.79
CA ALA A 46 -2.89 4.58 -4.36
C ALA A 46 -3.23 3.08 -4.49
N LEU A 47 -2.49 2.39 -5.37
CA LEU A 47 -2.59 0.94 -5.56
C LEU A 47 -1.47 0.24 -4.78
N GLY A 48 -1.81 -0.83 -4.04
CA GLY A 48 -0.85 -1.55 -3.20
C GLY A 48 0.33 -2.11 -4.00
N PHE A 49 1.55 -1.87 -3.51
CA PHE A 49 2.80 -2.32 -4.13
C PHE A 49 3.79 -2.75 -3.05
N ASN A 50 4.56 -3.81 -3.32
CA ASN A 50 5.51 -4.41 -2.38
C ASN A 50 6.94 -3.84 -2.51
N GLY A 51 7.18 -2.87 -3.41
CA GLY A 51 8.50 -2.28 -3.60
C GLY A 51 9.43 -3.08 -4.50
N ILE A 52 8.98 -4.20 -5.10
CA ILE A 52 9.80 -5.07 -5.94
C ILE A 52 9.32 -4.96 -7.39
N SER A 53 10.21 -4.51 -8.28
CA SER A 53 10.03 -4.57 -9.74
C SER A 53 10.90 -5.69 -10.30
N ALA A 54 10.40 -6.37 -11.35
CA ALA A 54 11.15 -7.36 -12.12
C ALA A 54 12.25 -6.73 -12.96
#